data_AF-B9SD69-F1
#
_entry.id   AF-B9SD69-F1
#
_cell.length_a   1.000
_cell.length_b   1.000
_cell.length_c   1.000
_cell.angle_alpha   90.00
_cell.angle_beta   90.00
_cell.angle_gamma   90.00
#
_symmetry.space_group_name_H-M   'P 1'
#
loop_
_entity.id
_entity.type
_entity.pdbx_description
1 polymer ?
#
loop_
_entity_poly.entity_id
_entity_poly.type
_entity_poly.pdbx_seq_one_letter_code
_entity_poly.pdbx_strand_id
1 'polypeptide(L)'
;MRELIKMLAFSFLMLLVCSWMSITTASTEVIASDCPQTCGNIHVPYPFGIADTSASSVNPKCAMQNAFMFLCNSTEDPPRLYLGANLPIRNISLEEGTISIRTFEAFACYNGVELTQKYDYWMRLGEEHPFRFSDTRNKLTAVGCDTLAFMSDAGGTFGSGCISLCSEYKKLEGSCSGIGCCQTAVPRSLKTLNFTILSTGNHSTVWQFNPCGYAFLADERMFNVSDLELSDRPYSDETKRICNF
;
A
#
# COMPACT_ATOMS: atom_id res chain seq x y z
N MET A 1 48.43 9.09 35.85
CA MET A 1 47.73 10.36 36.17
C MET A 1 47.06 11.01 34.94
N ARG A 2 47.77 11.23 33.83
CA ARG A 2 47.24 11.87 32.61
C ARG A 2 46.04 11.15 31.97
N GLU A 3 46.06 9.82 31.92
CA GLU A 3 44.95 9.02 31.36
C GLU A 3 43.72 8.97 32.28
N LEU A 4 43.94 9.04 33.60
CA LEU A 4 42.88 9.11 34.61
C LEU A 4 42.10 10.44 34.51
N ILE A 5 42.80 11.53 34.24
CA ILE A 5 42.19 12.87 34.03
C ILE A 5 41.35 12.88 32.74
N LYS A 6 41.81 12.22 31.67
CA LYS A 6 41.05 12.12 30.41
C LYS A 6 39.78 11.30 30.57
N MET A 7 39.83 10.17 31.30
CA MET A 7 38.63 9.36 31.55
C MET A 7 37.60 10.11 32.39
N LEU A 8 38.04 10.84 33.42
CA LEU A 8 37.16 11.67 34.24
C LEU A 8 36.55 12.82 33.42
N ALA A 9 37.33 13.48 32.56
CA ALA A 9 36.83 14.54 31.68
C ALA A 9 35.81 14.02 30.65
N PHE A 10 36.04 12.83 30.08
CA PHE A 10 35.11 12.20 29.14
C PHE A 10 33.79 11.79 29.81
N SER A 11 33.88 11.23 31.03
CA SER A 11 32.70 10.90 31.83
C SER A 11 31.89 12.14 32.21
N PHE A 12 32.56 13.24 32.56
CA PHE A 12 31.90 14.50 32.88
C PHE A 12 31.25 15.15 31.65
N LEU A 13 31.91 15.06 30.48
CA LEU A 13 31.36 15.53 29.21
C LEU A 13 30.10 14.73 28.81
N MET A 14 30.12 13.41 28.98
CA MET A 14 28.94 12.56 28.71
C MET A 14 27.77 12.89 29.65
N LEU A 15 28.04 13.16 30.94
CA LEU A 15 27.00 13.59 31.89
C LEU A 15 26.42 14.96 31.54
N LEU A 16 27.23 15.91 31.06
CA LEU A 16 26.78 17.20 30.55
C LEU A 16 25.91 17.06 29.29
N VAL A 17 26.27 16.16 28.36
CA VAL A 17 25.48 15.89 27.16
C VAL A 17 24.14 15.23 27.50
N CYS A 18 24.10 14.31 28.48
CA CYS A 18 22.84 13.73 28.97
C CYS A 18 21.93 14.77 29.66
N SER A 19 22.49 15.81 30.27
CA SER A 19 21.71 16.87 30.93
C SER A 19 21.00 17.85 29.97
N TRP A 20 21.29 17.77 28.67
CA TRP A 20 20.60 18.53 27.61
C TRP A 20 19.57 17.72 26.84
N MET A 21 19.43 16.42 27.13
CA MET A 21 18.27 15.66 26.66
C MET A 21 17.07 16.04 27.52
N SER A 22 16.44 17.17 27.17
CA SER A 22 15.08 17.43 27.62
C SER A 22 14.24 16.21 27.27
N ILE A 23 13.67 15.56 28.28
CA ILE A 23 12.58 14.61 28.08
C ILE A 23 11.46 15.43 27.45
N THR A 24 11.32 15.38 26.13
CA THR A 24 10.09 15.81 25.47
C THR A 24 9.04 14.82 25.93
N THR A 25 8.30 15.17 26.98
CA THR A 25 7.00 14.57 27.24
C THR A 25 6.21 14.74 25.95
N ALA A 26 5.87 13.65 25.28
CA ALA A 26 4.88 13.69 24.22
C ALA A 26 3.66 14.40 24.82
N SER A 27 3.41 15.63 24.37
CA SER A 27 2.17 16.30 24.72
C SER A 27 1.09 15.39 24.14
N THR A 28 0.36 14.69 25.00
CA THR A 28 -0.99 14.28 24.67
C THR A 28 -1.72 15.57 24.38
N GLU A 29 -1.68 16.02 23.13
CA GLU A 29 -2.57 17.06 22.65
C GLU A 29 -3.96 16.57 23.02
N VAL A 30 -4.60 17.33 23.91
CA VAL A 30 -5.97 17.06 24.32
C VAL A 30 -6.80 17.27 23.07
N ILE A 31 -7.00 16.19 22.32
CA ILE A 31 -7.97 16.14 21.23
C ILE A 31 -9.26 16.67 21.86
N ALA A 32 -9.76 17.79 21.33
CA ALA A 32 -10.97 18.40 21.87
C ALA A 32 -12.06 17.33 21.97
N SER A 33 -12.85 17.34 23.06
CA SER A 33 -13.89 16.34 23.34
C SER A 33 -14.86 16.08 22.18
N ASP A 34 -14.92 17.01 21.24
CA ASP A 34 -15.86 17.03 20.12
C ASP A 34 -15.28 16.40 18.83
N CYS A 35 -14.08 15.80 18.89
CA CYS A 35 -13.46 15.16 17.74
C CYS A 35 -13.79 13.67 17.65
N PRO A 36 -14.44 13.21 16.56
CA PRO A 36 -14.65 11.78 16.33
C PRO A 36 -13.31 11.06 16.19
N GLN A 37 -13.16 9.95 16.90
CA GLN A 37 -11.92 9.16 16.96
C GLN A 37 -12.05 7.79 16.29
N THR A 38 -13.23 7.42 15.81
CA THR A 38 -13.50 6.11 15.21
C THR A 38 -14.42 6.23 14.01
N CYS A 39 -14.13 5.47 12.96
CA CYS A 39 -15.04 5.24 11.84
C CYS A 39 -15.18 3.74 11.63
N GLY A 40 -16.37 3.21 11.91
CA GLY A 40 -16.57 1.76 11.99
C GLY A 40 -15.64 1.16 13.05
N ASN A 41 -14.78 0.23 12.62
CA ASN A 41 -13.84 -0.46 13.51
C ASN A 41 -12.43 0.15 13.53
N ILE A 42 -12.20 1.28 12.84
CA ILE A 42 -10.88 1.90 12.73
C ILE A 42 -10.78 3.08 13.70
N HIS A 43 -9.81 3.02 14.61
CA HIS A 43 -9.42 4.17 15.43
C HIS A 43 -8.52 5.12 14.63
N VAL A 44 -8.85 6.41 14.66
CA VAL A 44 -8.13 7.47 13.96
C VAL A 44 -7.48 8.38 15.00
N PRO A 45 -6.18 8.20 15.29
CA PRO A 45 -5.48 9.02 16.26
C PRO A 45 -4.96 10.31 15.62
N TYR A 46 -4.69 11.33 16.45
CA TYR A 46 -3.92 12.50 16.02
C TYR A 46 -2.53 12.05 15.49
N PRO A 47 -2.01 12.63 14.38
CA PRO A 47 -2.37 13.88 13.71
C PRO A 47 -3.55 13.82 12.73
N PHE A 48 -4.20 12.66 12.61
CA PHE A 48 -5.32 12.47 11.71
C PHE A 48 -6.65 12.87 12.35
N GLY A 49 -7.62 13.21 11.51
CA GLY A 49 -8.99 13.53 11.94
C GLY A 49 -10.03 12.93 11.00
N ILE A 50 -11.30 12.97 11.41
CA ILE A 50 -12.42 12.39 10.66
C ILE A 50 -13.39 13.49 10.24
N ALA A 51 -13.71 13.51 8.94
CA ALA A 51 -14.85 14.23 8.37
C ALA A 51 -15.94 13.21 8.05
N ASP A 52 -17.06 13.24 8.78
CA ASP A 52 -18.17 12.31 8.57
C ASP A 52 -19.15 12.86 7.53
N THR A 53 -19.55 12.03 6.56
CA THR A 53 -20.53 12.39 5.51
C THR A 53 -21.90 12.79 6.06
N SER A 54 -22.26 12.31 7.25
CA SER A 54 -23.53 12.61 7.91
C SER A 54 -23.46 13.81 8.86
N ALA A 55 -22.25 14.29 9.20
CA ALA A 55 -22.10 15.37 10.15
C ALA A 55 -22.44 16.72 9.51
N SER A 56 -23.22 17.55 10.21
CA SER A 56 -23.58 18.89 9.75
C SER A 56 -22.41 19.88 9.75
N SER A 57 -21.32 19.54 10.44
CA SER A 57 -20.11 20.36 10.53
C SER A 57 -18.89 19.50 10.82
N VAL A 58 -17.78 19.80 10.16
CA VAL A 58 -16.48 19.17 10.40
C VAL A 58 -15.63 20.14 11.22
N ASN A 59 -15.07 19.70 12.34
CA ASN A 59 -14.15 20.52 13.12
C ASN A 59 -12.71 20.33 12.58
N PRO A 60 -12.14 21.32 11.87
CA PRO A 60 -10.81 21.19 11.25
C PRO A 60 -9.67 21.11 12.29
N LYS A 61 -9.94 21.42 13.57
CA LYS A 61 -8.97 21.28 14.67
C LYS A 61 -8.78 19.83 15.13
N CYS A 62 -9.54 18.88 14.58
CA CYS A 62 -9.41 17.46 14.90
C CYS A 62 -8.26 16.78 14.17
N ALA A 63 -7.61 17.46 13.22
CA ALA A 63 -6.39 17.01 12.59
C ALA A 63 -5.32 18.10 12.69
N MET A 64 -4.06 17.70 12.53
CA MET A 64 -2.93 18.63 12.50
C MET A 64 -3.09 19.68 11.39
N GLN A 65 -3.57 19.25 10.22
CA GLN A 65 -3.90 20.09 9.08
C GLN A 65 -5.05 19.44 8.29
N ASN A 66 -5.70 20.21 7.43
CA ASN A 66 -6.81 19.71 6.61
C ASN A 66 -6.40 18.53 5.71
N ALA A 67 -5.13 18.48 5.30
CA ALA A 67 -4.53 17.37 4.54
C ALA A 67 -4.45 16.03 5.31
N PHE A 68 -4.64 16.03 6.62
CA PHE A 68 -4.66 14.82 7.47
C PHE A 68 -6.09 14.38 7.82
N MET A 69 -7.10 15.02 7.24
CA MET A 69 -8.50 14.62 7.41
C MET A 69 -8.83 13.44 6.50
N PHE A 70 -9.45 12.42 7.07
CA PHE A 70 -10.04 11.30 6.35
C PHE A 70 -11.55 11.43 6.27
N LEU A 71 -12.13 10.85 5.22
CA LEU A 71 -13.58 10.81 5.04
C LEU A 71 -14.13 9.53 5.69
N CYS A 72 -15.08 9.67 6.61
CA CYS A 72 -15.86 8.54 7.10
C CYS A 72 -17.20 8.52 6.38
N ASN A 73 -17.45 7.46 5.61
CA ASN A 73 -18.74 7.20 5.01
C ASN A 73 -19.59 6.39 5.99
N SER A 74 -20.42 7.10 6.76
CA SER A 74 -21.36 6.53 7.74
C SER A 74 -22.62 5.94 7.10
N THR A 75 -22.82 6.14 5.79
CA THR A 75 -23.94 5.54 5.04
C THR A 75 -23.68 4.08 4.63
N GLU A 76 -22.41 3.65 4.66
CA GLU A 76 -22.05 2.24 4.47
C GLU A 76 -22.29 1.42 5.74
N ASP A 77 -22.62 0.13 5.56
CA ASP A 77 -22.79 -0.82 6.65
C ASP A 77 -21.74 -1.97 6.54
N PRO A 78 -20.74 -2.02 7.42
CA PRO A 78 -20.41 -1.03 8.46
C PRO A 78 -19.78 0.25 7.87
N PRO A 79 -19.74 1.37 8.64
CA PRO A 79 -19.09 2.60 8.21
C PRO A 79 -17.64 2.39 7.79
N ARG A 80 -17.21 3.09 6.73
CA ARG A 80 -15.87 2.93 6.16
C ARG A 80 -15.09 4.24 6.09
N LEU A 81 -13.81 4.15 6.44
CA LEU A 81 -12.87 5.25 6.41
C LEU A 81 -12.15 5.29 5.06
N TYR A 82 -11.95 6.48 4.51
CA TYR A 82 -11.33 6.71 3.20
C TYR A 82 -10.25 7.78 3.25
N LEU A 83 -9.16 7.55 2.52
CA LEU A 83 -8.27 8.59 2.05
C LEU A 83 -8.86 9.19 0.77
N GLY A 84 -9.04 10.52 0.74
CA GLY A 84 -9.76 11.17 -0.36
C GLY A 84 -11.18 10.63 -0.49
N ALA A 85 -11.64 10.41 -1.74
CA ALA A 85 -13.02 10.01 -2.02
C ALA A 85 -13.22 8.50 -2.24
N ASN A 86 -12.15 7.73 -2.52
CA ASN A 86 -12.29 6.38 -3.07
C ASN A 86 -11.22 5.38 -2.61
N LEU A 87 -10.30 5.76 -1.70
CA LEU A 87 -9.25 4.86 -1.22
C LEU A 87 -9.58 4.35 0.19
N PRO A 88 -10.20 3.17 0.34
CA PRO A 88 -10.63 2.65 1.63
C PRO A 88 -9.41 2.33 2.51
N ILE A 89 -9.37 2.97 3.68
CA ILE A 89 -8.37 2.71 4.71
C ILE A 89 -8.77 1.46 5.48
N ARG A 90 -7.81 0.57 5.72
CA ARG A 90 -7.97 -0.66 6.48
C ARG A 90 -7.35 -0.58 7.87
N ASN A 91 -6.18 0.05 7.95
CA ASN A 91 -5.43 0.15 9.19
C ASN A 91 -4.59 1.42 9.20
N ILE A 92 -4.37 1.95 10.40
CA ILE A 92 -3.47 3.07 10.67
C ILE A 92 -2.52 2.60 11.78
N SER A 93 -1.22 2.58 11.50
CA SER A 93 -0.18 2.31 12.49
C SER A 93 0.69 3.54 12.66
N LEU A 94 0.58 4.19 13.82
CA LEU A 94 1.45 5.31 14.18
C LEU A 94 2.89 4.86 14.46
N GLU A 95 3.06 3.68 15.05
CA GLU A 95 4.36 3.10 15.37
C GLU A 95 5.19 2.84 14.10
N GLU A 96 4.55 2.28 13.07
CA GLU A 96 5.20 2.01 11.78
C GLU A 96 5.16 3.24 10.84
N GLY A 97 4.36 4.27 11.17
CA GLY A 97 4.13 5.42 10.29
C GLY A 97 3.43 5.05 8.98
N THR A 98 2.51 4.08 9.02
CA THR A 98 1.87 3.53 7.81
C THR A 98 0.36 3.59 7.85
N ILE A 99 -0.25 3.81 6.69
CA ILE A 99 -1.67 3.61 6.43
C ILE A 99 -1.78 2.48 5.41
N SER A 100 -2.54 1.45 5.75
CA SER A 100 -2.87 0.36 4.84
C SER A 100 -4.15 0.70 4.09
N ILE A 101 -4.06 0.73 2.76
CA ILE A 101 -5.18 1.04 1.85
C ILE A 101 -5.41 -0.20 1.01
N ARG A 102 -6.68 -0.55 0.83
CA ARG A 102 -7.05 -1.61 -0.11
C ARG A 102 -7.07 -1.06 -1.53
N THR A 103 -6.37 -1.74 -2.42
CA THR A 103 -6.24 -1.39 -3.84
C THR A 103 -6.92 -2.43 -4.73
N PHE A 104 -7.09 -2.12 -6.02
CA PHE A 104 -7.56 -3.09 -7.01
C PHE A 104 -6.39 -3.66 -7.81
N GLU A 105 -6.58 -4.86 -8.33
CA GLU A 105 -5.69 -5.51 -9.27
C GLU A 105 -6.00 -5.11 -10.71
N ALA A 106 -4.96 -4.87 -11.50
CA ALA A 106 -5.04 -4.91 -12.96
C ALA A 106 -5.02 -6.37 -13.41
N PHE A 107 -5.75 -6.71 -14.47
CA PHE A 107 -5.79 -8.06 -15.01
C PHE A 107 -6.03 -8.08 -16.52
N ALA A 108 -5.54 -9.13 -17.17
CA ALA A 108 -5.86 -9.45 -18.56
C ALA A 108 -6.15 -10.94 -18.66
N CYS A 109 -7.31 -11.28 -19.20
CA CYS A 109 -7.79 -12.66 -19.33
C CYS A 109 -7.98 -13.03 -20.79
N TYR A 110 -7.63 -14.27 -21.08
CA TYR A 110 -7.60 -14.82 -22.42
C TYR A 110 -8.36 -16.14 -22.50
N ASN A 111 -8.93 -16.40 -23.67
CA ASN A 111 -9.44 -17.71 -24.05
C ASN A 111 -8.77 -18.11 -25.37
N GLY A 112 -7.73 -18.94 -25.28
CA GLY A 112 -6.80 -19.11 -26.40
C GLY A 112 -5.99 -17.82 -26.62
N VAL A 113 -6.01 -17.30 -27.86
CA VAL A 113 -5.34 -16.04 -28.24
C VAL A 113 -6.23 -14.80 -28.10
N GLU A 114 -7.52 -15.00 -27.82
CA GLU A 114 -8.50 -13.93 -27.74
C GLU A 114 -8.47 -13.27 -26.36
N LEU A 115 -8.28 -11.95 -26.31
CA LEU A 115 -8.42 -11.15 -25.11
C LEU A 115 -9.90 -10.99 -24.76
N THR A 116 -10.35 -11.65 -23.70
CA THR A 116 -11.78 -11.64 -23.32
C THR A 116 -12.10 -10.55 -22.30
N GLN A 117 -11.16 -10.25 -21.40
CA GLN A 117 -11.33 -9.21 -20.38
C GLN A 117 -10.01 -8.52 -20.10
N LYS A 118 -10.05 -7.21 -19.87
CA LYS A 118 -8.90 -6.43 -19.45
C LYS A 118 -9.32 -5.30 -18.53
N TYR A 119 -8.55 -5.08 -17.49
CA TYR A 119 -8.64 -3.93 -16.62
C TYR A 119 -7.23 -3.45 -16.26
N ASP A 120 -6.92 -2.21 -16.62
CA ASP A 120 -5.75 -1.50 -16.12
C ASP A 120 -6.19 -0.64 -14.93
N TYR A 121 -5.33 -0.46 -13.94
CA TYR A 121 -5.67 0.23 -12.69
C TYR A 121 -4.81 1.46 -12.47
N TRP A 122 -5.36 2.48 -11.81
CA TRP A 122 -4.60 3.67 -11.42
C TRP A 122 -5.04 4.16 -10.06
N MET A 123 -4.12 4.83 -9.37
CA MET A 123 -4.33 5.41 -8.05
C MET A 123 -3.58 6.73 -7.89
N ARG A 124 -4.18 7.65 -7.14
CA ARG A 124 -3.61 8.94 -6.78
C ARG A 124 -3.91 9.22 -5.31
N LEU A 125 -2.86 9.49 -4.53
CA LEU A 125 -2.99 9.76 -3.10
C LEU A 125 -3.42 11.20 -2.77
N GLY A 126 -3.52 12.08 -3.78
CA GLY A 126 -3.76 13.52 -3.61
C GLY A 126 -2.45 14.30 -3.39
N GLU A 127 -2.36 15.50 -3.98
CA GLU A 127 -1.15 16.33 -3.83
C GLU A 127 -1.13 17.05 -2.48
N GLU A 128 -2.31 17.40 -2.01
CA GLU A 128 -2.61 17.99 -0.72
C GLU A 128 -2.23 17.08 0.44
N HIS A 129 -2.34 15.76 0.24
CA HIS A 129 -2.05 14.79 1.28
C HIS A 129 -0.54 14.58 1.46
N PRO A 130 -0.06 14.40 2.70
CA PRO A 130 1.36 14.21 3.03
C PRO A 130 1.84 12.76 2.78
N PHE A 131 1.03 11.93 2.14
CA PHE A 131 1.29 10.50 1.97
C PHE A 131 2.04 10.19 0.67
N ARG A 132 2.71 9.04 0.68
CA ARG A 132 3.41 8.46 -0.46
C ARG A 132 3.28 6.94 -0.40
N PHE A 133 3.44 6.28 -1.54
CA PHE A 133 3.58 4.82 -1.53
C PHE A 133 4.86 4.41 -0.79
N SER A 134 4.77 3.33 -0.01
CA SER A 134 5.90 2.81 0.75
C SER A 134 6.86 2.07 -0.18
N ASP A 135 8.03 2.66 -0.45
CA ASP A 135 9.10 2.05 -1.25
C ASP A 135 9.81 0.88 -0.55
N THR A 136 9.57 0.73 0.76
CA THR A 136 10.22 -0.27 1.62
C THR A 136 9.31 -1.42 2.04
N ARG A 137 7.99 -1.30 1.77
CA ARG A 137 7.03 -2.36 2.06
C ARG A 137 6.30 -2.82 0.81
N ASN A 138 6.03 -1.90 -0.12
CA ASN A 138 5.25 -2.23 -1.30
C ASN A 138 6.15 -2.69 -2.46
N LYS A 139 5.71 -3.77 -3.12
CA LYS A 139 6.26 -4.22 -4.40
C LYS A 139 5.15 -4.30 -5.42
N LEU A 140 5.43 -3.87 -6.65
CA LEU A 140 4.58 -4.26 -7.78
C LEU A 140 4.76 -5.76 -7.97
N THR A 141 3.67 -6.50 -7.89
CA THR A 141 3.63 -7.95 -8.04
C THR A 141 2.81 -8.30 -9.26
N ALA A 142 3.38 -9.12 -10.15
CA ALA A 142 2.65 -9.74 -11.24
C ALA A 142 2.53 -11.24 -10.99
N VAL A 143 1.37 -11.81 -11.29
CA VAL A 143 1.09 -13.24 -11.16
C VAL A 143 0.49 -13.75 -12.46
N GLY A 144 1.04 -14.84 -12.97
CA GLY A 144 0.69 -15.42 -14.27
C GLY A 144 1.91 -15.88 -15.06
N CYS A 145 1.65 -16.60 -16.14
CA CYS A 145 2.64 -16.92 -17.18
C CYS A 145 2.36 -16.05 -18.40
N ASP A 146 3.39 -15.71 -19.17
CA ASP A 146 3.25 -14.77 -20.31
C ASP A 146 2.61 -13.43 -19.88
N THR A 147 3.00 -12.98 -18.68
CA THR A 147 2.42 -11.83 -17.98
C THR A 147 3.47 -10.77 -17.73
N LEU A 148 3.19 -9.54 -18.18
CA LEU A 148 4.02 -8.36 -18.01
C LEU A 148 3.25 -7.31 -17.20
N ALA A 149 3.81 -6.88 -16.07
CA ALA A 149 3.26 -5.78 -15.29
C ALA A 149 4.16 -4.55 -15.43
N PHE A 150 3.57 -3.43 -15.82
CA PHE A 150 4.23 -2.14 -15.91
C PHE A 150 3.59 -1.17 -14.93
N MET A 151 4.40 -0.38 -14.24
CA MET A 151 3.97 0.75 -13.43
C MET A 151 4.62 2.05 -13.90
N SER A 152 3.85 3.13 -13.89
CA SER A 152 4.35 4.48 -14.14
C SER A 152 3.64 5.51 -13.26
N ASP A 153 4.23 6.70 -13.13
CA ASP A 153 3.57 7.85 -12.53
C ASP A 153 2.71 8.61 -13.56
N ALA A 154 1.78 9.44 -13.09
CA ALA A 154 0.92 10.23 -13.97
C ALA A 154 1.69 11.26 -14.82
N GLY A 155 2.88 11.68 -14.37
CA GLY A 155 3.74 12.61 -15.11
C GLY A 155 4.59 11.95 -16.20
N GLY A 156 4.62 10.62 -16.27
CA GLY A 156 5.50 9.89 -17.20
C GLY A 156 6.99 10.09 -16.93
N THR A 157 7.36 10.48 -15.71
CA THR A 157 8.74 10.70 -15.28
C THR A 157 9.43 9.41 -14.84
N PHE A 158 8.63 8.39 -14.53
CA PHE A 158 9.06 7.09 -14.05
C PHE A 158 8.30 5.97 -14.75
N GLY A 159 9.02 4.90 -15.05
CA GLY A 159 8.47 3.63 -15.49
C GLY A 159 9.30 2.47 -14.95
N SER A 160 8.64 1.43 -14.46
CA SER A 160 9.27 0.16 -14.11
C SER A 160 8.31 -0.98 -14.38
N GLY A 161 8.79 -2.20 -14.41
CA GLY A 161 7.95 -3.36 -14.57
C GLY A 161 8.70 -4.64 -14.27
N CYS A 162 7.98 -5.74 -14.37
CA CYS A 162 8.57 -7.06 -14.35
C CYS A 162 7.81 -8.00 -15.29
N ILE A 163 8.46 -9.09 -15.67
CA ILE A 163 7.92 -10.12 -16.54
C ILE A 163 7.94 -11.48 -15.82
N SER A 164 6.90 -12.27 -16.02
CA SER A 164 6.83 -13.66 -15.62
C SER A 164 6.58 -14.55 -16.83
N LEU A 165 7.49 -15.48 -17.10
CA LEU A 165 7.45 -16.39 -18.25
C LEU A 165 7.52 -17.84 -17.78
N CYS A 166 6.61 -18.66 -18.29
CA CYS A 166 6.59 -20.11 -18.08
C CYS A 166 5.90 -20.80 -19.26
N SER A 167 6.27 -22.06 -19.50
CA SER A 167 5.66 -22.92 -20.52
C SER A 167 4.76 -24.00 -19.94
N GLU A 168 4.83 -24.22 -18.63
CA GLU A 168 4.12 -25.28 -17.92
C GLU A 168 3.54 -24.72 -16.61
N TYR A 169 2.51 -25.40 -16.10
CA TYR A 169 1.96 -25.09 -14.78
C TYR A 169 3.04 -25.18 -13.70
N LYS A 170 3.07 -24.17 -12.83
CA LYS A 170 3.91 -24.14 -11.64
C LYS A 170 3.07 -23.69 -10.46
N LYS A 171 3.19 -24.43 -9.35
CA LYS A 171 2.67 -24.00 -8.07
C LYS A 171 3.50 -22.83 -7.56
N LEU A 172 2.84 -21.82 -6.99
CA LEU A 172 3.50 -20.66 -6.40
C LEU A 172 4.00 -21.04 -5.00
N GLU A 173 5.32 -21.23 -4.85
CA GLU A 173 5.97 -21.68 -3.60
C GLU A 173 6.58 -20.51 -2.80
N GLY A 174 6.02 -19.31 -2.92
CA GLY A 174 6.38 -18.15 -2.11
C GLY A 174 7.51 -17.28 -2.70
N SER A 175 8.38 -17.85 -3.55
CA SER A 175 9.42 -17.08 -4.26
C SER A 175 8.93 -16.52 -5.60
N CYS A 176 8.99 -15.20 -5.79
CA CYS A 176 8.77 -14.57 -7.10
C CYS A 176 10.07 -14.26 -7.83
N SER A 177 10.41 -15.15 -8.76
CA SER A 177 11.68 -15.10 -9.51
C SER A 177 11.49 -15.06 -11.03
N GLY A 178 10.31 -14.69 -11.51
CA GLY A 178 9.99 -14.57 -12.94
C GLY A 178 9.37 -15.81 -13.57
N ILE A 179 9.01 -16.83 -12.78
CA ILE A 179 8.30 -18.03 -13.21
C ILE A 179 7.01 -18.11 -12.39
N GLY A 180 5.86 -17.91 -13.05
CA GLY A 180 4.53 -17.85 -12.40
C GLY A 180 4.26 -16.55 -11.64
N CYS A 181 5.29 -15.88 -11.13
CA CYS A 181 5.18 -14.52 -10.61
C CYS A 181 6.48 -13.72 -10.71
N CYS A 182 6.37 -12.40 -10.70
CA CYS A 182 7.49 -11.48 -10.66
C CYS A 182 7.18 -10.29 -9.73
N GLN A 183 8.23 -9.68 -9.19
CA GLN A 183 8.12 -8.49 -8.37
C GLN A 183 9.15 -7.45 -8.76
N THR A 184 8.81 -6.18 -8.61
CA THR A 184 9.76 -5.07 -8.75
C THR A 184 9.50 -4.00 -7.68
N ALA A 185 10.56 -3.32 -7.26
CA ALA A 185 10.51 -2.33 -6.19
C ALA A 185 9.77 -1.07 -6.64
N VAL A 186 9.01 -0.48 -5.71
CA VAL A 186 8.37 0.83 -5.92
C VAL A 186 9.40 1.94 -5.66
N PRO A 187 9.55 2.92 -6.55
CA PRO A 187 10.42 4.06 -6.29
C PRO A 187 9.97 4.94 -5.13
N ARG A 188 10.93 5.71 -4.63
CA ARG A 188 10.68 6.72 -3.59
C ARG A 188 9.79 7.85 -4.09
N SER A 189 9.04 8.41 -3.15
CA SER A 189 8.29 9.67 -3.31
C SER A 189 7.16 9.64 -4.34
N LEU A 190 6.66 8.47 -4.72
CA LEU A 190 5.51 8.36 -5.60
C LEU A 190 4.19 8.67 -4.89
N LYS A 191 3.37 9.52 -5.51
CA LYS A 191 1.98 9.83 -5.12
C LYS A 191 0.93 9.35 -6.12
N THR A 192 1.36 8.97 -7.32
CA THR A 192 0.52 8.41 -8.37
C THR A 192 1.14 7.12 -8.89
N LEU A 193 0.29 6.16 -9.22
CA LEU A 193 0.69 4.90 -9.86
C LEU A 193 -0.37 4.53 -10.89
N ASN A 194 0.07 4.21 -12.09
CA ASN A 194 -0.71 3.55 -13.13
C ASN A 194 -0.14 2.15 -13.31
N PHE A 195 -0.98 1.13 -13.27
CA PHE A 195 -0.62 -0.26 -13.56
C PHE A 195 -1.19 -0.65 -14.91
N THR A 196 -0.31 -1.13 -15.79
CA THR A 196 -0.70 -1.69 -17.07
C THR A 196 -0.26 -3.13 -17.12
N ILE A 197 -1.17 -4.01 -17.52
CA ILE A 197 -0.87 -5.41 -17.74
C ILE A 197 -0.89 -5.76 -19.22
N LEU A 198 0.12 -6.50 -19.64
CA LEU A 198 0.36 -6.91 -21.01
C LEU A 198 0.76 -8.37 -21.06
N SER A 199 0.70 -8.94 -22.27
CA SER A 199 1.15 -10.29 -22.58
C SER A 199 1.99 -10.25 -23.85
N THR A 200 3.01 -11.10 -23.95
CA THR A 200 3.87 -11.18 -25.13
C THR A 200 3.32 -12.11 -26.20
N GLY A 201 2.62 -13.17 -25.78
CA GLY A 201 2.06 -14.21 -26.65
C GLY A 201 0.54 -14.32 -26.58
N ASN A 202 -0.16 -13.35 -25.98
CA ASN A 202 -1.61 -13.38 -25.72
C ASN A 202 -2.06 -14.68 -25.05
N HIS A 203 -1.25 -15.20 -24.13
CA HIS A 203 -1.48 -16.47 -23.42
C HIS A 203 -1.66 -17.69 -24.35
N SER A 204 -1.25 -17.60 -25.63
CA SER A 204 -1.47 -18.63 -26.66
C SER A 204 -1.04 -20.05 -26.25
N THR A 205 0.02 -20.15 -25.44
CA THR A 205 0.60 -21.43 -24.99
C THR A 205 0.28 -21.78 -23.54
N VAL A 206 -0.34 -20.87 -22.77
CA VAL A 206 -0.54 -21.02 -21.31
C VAL A 206 -2.01 -20.90 -20.87
N TRP A 207 -2.90 -20.40 -21.72
CA TRP A 207 -4.30 -20.09 -21.38
C TRP A 207 -5.08 -21.22 -20.70
N GLN A 208 -4.73 -22.49 -20.97
CA GLN A 208 -5.41 -23.65 -20.40
C GLN A 208 -5.24 -23.76 -18.88
N PHE A 209 -4.07 -23.40 -18.36
CA PHE A 209 -3.75 -23.45 -16.93
C PHE A 209 -3.55 -22.06 -16.31
N ASN A 210 -3.35 -21.03 -17.14
CA ASN A 210 -3.25 -19.63 -16.75
C ASN A 210 -4.14 -18.76 -17.65
N PRO A 211 -5.46 -18.71 -17.39
CA PRO A 211 -6.40 -17.95 -18.20
C PRO A 211 -6.26 -16.45 -18.01
N CYS A 212 -5.70 -15.99 -16.89
CA CYS A 212 -5.56 -14.57 -16.57
C CYS A 212 -4.17 -14.26 -15.99
N GLY A 213 -3.62 -13.11 -16.37
CA GLY A 213 -2.53 -12.47 -15.66
C GLY A 213 -3.06 -11.39 -14.72
N TYR A 214 -2.34 -11.13 -13.63
CA TYR A 214 -2.65 -10.12 -12.63
C TYR A 214 -1.46 -9.22 -12.34
N ALA A 215 -1.73 -7.96 -11.99
CA ALA A 215 -0.76 -6.99 -11.51
C ALA A 215 -1.35 -6.13 -10.41
N PHE A 216 -0.69 -6.05 -9.26
CA PHE A 216 -1.15 -5.28 -8.11
C PHE A 216 0.01 -4.83 -7.23
N LEU A 217 -0.26 -3.87 -6.36
CA LEU A 217 0.70 -3.43 -5.35
C LEU A 217 0.48 -4.24 -4.07
N ALA A 218 1.52 -4.90 -3.58
CA ALA A 218 1.44 -5.75 -2.41
C ALA A 218 2.44 -5.33 -1.34
N ASP A 219 2.01 -5.33 -0.08
CA ASP A 219 2.90 -5.23 1.07
C ASP A 219 3.61 -6.57 1.27
N GLU A 220 4.94 -6.58 1.13
CA GLU A 220 5.75 -7.80 1.21
C GLU A 220 5.71 -8.49 2.59
N ARG A 221 5.25 -7.80 3.63
CA ARG A 221 5.07 -8.39 4.98
C ARG A 221 3.70 -9.02 5.18
N MET A 222 2.71 -8.65 4.37
CA MET A 222 1.31 -9.09 4.54
C MET A 222 0.86 -10.06 3.45
N PHE A 223 1.50 -10.01 2.27
CA PHE A 223 1.12 -10.81 1.11
C PHE A 223 2.04 -12.00 0.90
N ASN A 224 1.46 -13.19 0.74
CA ASN A 224 2.17 -14.38 0.29
C ASN A 224 1.63 -14.85 -1.06
N VAL A 225 2.51 -14.94 -2.05
CA VAL A 225 2.11 -15.36 -3.41
C VAL A 225 1.63 -16.81 -3.47
N SER A 226 1.99 -17.65 -2.49
CA SER A 226 1.46 -19.01 -2.37
C SER A 226 -0.03 -19.09 -2.10
N ASP A 227 -0.67 -17.97 -1.74
CA ASP A 227 -2.11 -17.93 -1.53
C ASP A 227 -2.88 -17.89 -2.87
N LEU A 228 -2.22 -17.60 -3.99
CA LEU A 228 -2.82 -17.53 -5.34
C LEU A 228 -2.60 -18.82 -6.15
N GLU A 229 -3.49 -19.03 -7.13
CA GLU A 229 -3.32 -20.05 -8.16
C GLU A 229 -3.27 -19.44 -9.56
N LEU A 230 -2.49 -20.06 -10.45
CA LEU A 230 -2.41 -19.59 -11.85
C LEU A 230 -3.77 -19.70 -12.59
N SER A 231 -4.66 -20.57 -12.12
CA SER A 231 -6.02 -20.76 -12.64
C SER A 231 -7.02 -19.70 -12.17
N ASP A 232 -6.61 -18.81 -11.27
CA ASP A 232 -7.50 -17.80 -10.70
C ASP A 232 -8.15 -16.92 -11.76
N ARG A 233 -9.39 -16.51 -11.48
CA ARG A 233 -10.19 -15.63 -12.33
C ARG A 233 -10.62 -14.38 -11.58
N PRO A 234 -10.65 -13.22 -12.26
CA PRO A 234 -11.02 -11.96 -11.63
C PRO A 234 -12.41 -12.09 -11.03
N TYR A 235 -12.61 -11.43 -9.89
CA TYR A 235 -13.88 -11.42 -9.15
C TYR A 235 -14.35 -12.77 -8.56
N SER A 236 -13.54 -13.84 -8.65
CA SER A 236 -13.81 -15.04 -7.86
C SER A 236 -13.77 -14.72 -6.36
N ASP A 237 -14.49 -15.46 -5.51
CA ASP A 237 -14.47 -15.22 -4.06
C ASP A 237 -13.09 -15.49 -3.43
N GLU A 238 -12.25 -16.25 -4.12
CA GLU A 238 -10.87 -16.56 -3.75
C GLU A 238 -9.95 -15.39 -4.09
N THR A 239 -9.93 -14.94 -5.36
CA THR A 239 -9.19 -13.74 -5.79
C THR A 239 -9.66 -12.51 -5.02
N LYS A 240 -10.97 -12.37 -4.74
CA LYS A 240 -11.44 -11.32 -3.84
C LYS A 240 -10.81 -11.49 -2.46
N ARG A 241 -10.80 -12.65 -1.83
CA ARG A 241 -10.19 -12.80 -0.50
C ARG A 241 -8.70 -12.46 -0.49
N ILE A 242 -7.95 -12.85 -1.52
CA ILE A 242 -6.50 -12.72 -1.59
C ILE A 242 -6.05 -11.34 -2.12
N CYS A 243 -6.83 -10.68 -2.97
CA CYS A 243 -6.51 -9.33 -3.44
C CYS A 243 -7.18 -8.24 -2.59
N ASN A 244 -8.00 -8.60 -1.58
CA ASN A 244 -8.65 -7.66 -0.65
C ASN A 244 -7.82 -7.31 0.59
N PHE A 245 -6.48 -7.33 0.51
CA PHE A 245 -5.62 -6.81 1.58
C PHE A 245 -5.72 -5.28 1.70
#